data_AF-A0A9E2GQP3-F1
#
_entry.id   AF-A0A9E2GQP3-F1
#
_cell.length_a   1.000
_cell.length_b   1.000
_cell.length_c   1.000
_cell.angle_alpha   90.00
_cell.angle_beta   90.00
_cell.angle_gamma   90.00
#
_symmetry.space_group_name_H-M   'P 1'
#
loop_
_entity.id
_entity.type
_entity.pdbx_description
1 polymer ?
#
loop_
_entity_poly.entity_id
_entity_poly.type
_entity_poly.pdbx_seq_one_letter_code
_entity_poly.pdbx_strand_id
1 'polypeptide(L)' 'MRITVINGSPKGKNSVTLQYINALQKTLPDCTFTTFHVAAELRMLERQPERLEQIVAEVQSCDFVLW' A
#
# COMPACT_ATOMS: atom_id res chain seq x y z
N MET A 1 9.08 -9.37 8.44
CA MET A 1 8.72 -7.95 8.73
C MET A 1 7.52 -7.55 7.90
N ARG A 2 6.61 -6.76 8.44
CA ARG A 2 5.40 -6.25 7.79
C ARG A 2 5.68 -4.87 7.19
N ILE A 3 5.57 -4.77 5.88
CA ILE A 3 5.78 -3.53 5.12
C ILE A 3 4.44 -3.09 4.55
N THR A 4 3.99 -1.90 4.91
CA THR A 4 2.79 -1.29 4.33
C THR A 4 3.19 -0.34 3.21
N VAL A 5 2.66 -0.58 2.01
CA VAL A 5 2.89 0.24 0.83
C VAL A 5 1.68 1.15 0.61
N ILE A 6 1.91 2.45 0.62
CA ILE A 6 0.94 3.47 0.24
C ILE A 6 1.22 3.81 -1.23
N ASN A 7 0.47 3.24 -2.18
CA ASN A 7 0.71 3.53 -3.59
C ASN A 7 0.01 4.83 -4.01
N GLY A 8 0.79 5.91 -4.09
CA GLY A 8 0.34 7.24 -4.51
C GLY A 8 0.08 7.40 -6.02
N SER A 9 0.22 6.35 -6.83
CA SER A 9 -0.05 6.44 -8.27
C SER A 9 -1.54 6.23 -8.59
N PRO A 10 -2.19 7.13 -9.36
CA PRO A 10 -3.57 6.93 -9.79
C PRO A 10 -3.72 5.76 -10.79
N LYS A 11 -2.60 5.22 -11.30
CA LYS A 11 -2.58 4.07 -12.21
C LYS A 11 -2.80 2.72 -11.50
N GLY A 12 -2.84 2.70 -10.17
CA GLY A 12 -3.11 1.49 -9.37
C GLY A 12 -2.17 0.34 -9.72
N LYS A 13 -2.72 -0.76 -10.21
CA LYS A 13 -1.95 -1.97 -10.61
C LYS A 13 -0.99 -1.77 -11.78
N ASN A 14 -1.23 -0.76 -12.62
CA ASN A 14 -0.38 -0.44 -13.77
C ASN A 14 0.68 0.62 -13.42
N SER A 15 0.84 0.97 -12.15
CA SER A 15 1.81 1.96 -11.71
C SER A 15 3.25 1.43 -11.76
N VAL A 16 4.18 2.32 -12.09
CA VAL A 16 5.62 2.03 -12.01
C VAL A 16 6.02 1.78 -10.55
N THR A 17 5.42 2.50 -9.60
CA THR A 17 5.56 2.23 -8.16
C THR A 17 5.33 0.76 -7.83
N LEU A 18 4.20 0.17 -8.28
CA LEU A 18 3.91 -1.24 -8.01
C LEU A 18 4.94 -2.19 -8.66
N GLN A 19 5.50 -1.84 -9.82
CA GLN A 19 6.56 -2.66 -10.43
C GLN A 19 7.83 -2.71 -9.56
N TYR A 20 8.20 -1.60 -8.92
CA TYR A 20 9.30 -1.60 -7.95
C TYR A 20 8.97 -2.42 -6.70
N ILE A 21 7.73 -2.35 -6.20
CA ILE A 21 7.29 -3.20 -5.07
C ILE A 21 7.37 -4.68 -5.44
N ASN A 22 6.89 -5.06 -6.63
CA ASN A 22 6.96 -6.44 -7.10
C ASN A 22 8.41 -6.92 -7.25
N ALA A 23 9.34 -6.03 -7.60
CA ALA A 23 10.76 -6.35 -7.63
C ALA A 23 11.32 -6.55 -6.21
N LEU A 24 10.97 -5.67 -5.26
CA LEU A 24 11.38 -5.76 -3.86
C LEU A 24 10.87 -7.02 -3.17
N GLN A 25 9.62 -7.42 -3.44
CA GLN A 25 9.04 -8.67 -2.94
C GLN A 25 9.87 -9.90 -3.34
N LYS A 26 10.48 -9.89 -4.53
CA LYS A 26 11.36 -10.98 -4.99
C LYS A 26 12.71 -10.99 -4.27
N THR A 27 13.22 -9.81 -3.89
CA THR A 27 14.52 -9.68 -3.22
C THR A 27 14.43 -9.79 -1.70
N LEU A 28 13.24 -9.60 -1.13
CA LEU A 28 12.96 -9.63 0.31
C LEU A 28 11.85 -10.66 0.61
N PRO A 29 12.09 -11.97 0.37
CA PRO A 29 11.05 -13.00 0.49
C PRO A 29 10.52 -13.19 1.91
N ASP A 30 11.31 -12.84 2.93
CA ASP A 30 10.92 -12.92 4.35
C ASP A 30 10.10 -11.70 4.82
N CYS A 31 9.87 -10.73 3.94
CA CYS A 31 9.03 -9.56 4.20
C CYS A 31 7.64 -9.76 3.59
N THR A 32 6.62 -9.39 4.36
CA THR A 32 5.24 -9.35 3.89
C THR A 32 4.89 -7.93 3.48
N PHE A 33 4.30 -7.76 2.31
CA PHE A 33 3.93 -6.44 1.78
C PHE A 33 2.41 -6.33 1.65
N THR A 34 1.82 -5.33 2.31
CA THR A 34 0.41 -4.96 2.16
C THR A 34 0.32 -3.67 1.35
N THR A 35 -0.27 -3.69 0.15
CA THR A 35 -0.33 -2.50 -0.73
C THR A 35 -1.73 -1.89 -0.78
N PHE A 36 -1.83 -0.59 -0.54
CA PHE A 36 -3.04 0.20 -0.70
C PHE A 36 -2.90 1.18 -1.87
N HIS A 37 -3.82 1.14 -2.83
CA HIS A 37 -3.82 2.01 -4.01
C HIS A 37 -4.52 3.35 -3.73
N VAL A 38 -4.06 4.08 -2.71
CA VAL A 38 -4.75 5.27 -2.16
C VAL A 38 -5.10 6.32 -3.21
N ALA A 39 -4.24 6.57 -4.20
CA ALA A 39 -4.52 7.55 -5.25
C ALA A 39 -5.56 7.05 -6.28
N ALA A 40 -5.57 5.75 -6.57
CA ALA A 40 -6.58 5.17 -7.46
C ALA A 40 -7.95 5.03 -6.78
N GLU A 41 -7.96 4.84 -5.45
CA GLU A 41 -9.16 4.59 -4.65
C GLU A 41 -9.63 5.84 -3.87
N LEU A 42 -9.04 7.02 -4.10
CA LEU A 42 -9.26 8.23 -3.30
C LEU A 42 -10.75 8.56 -3.08
N ARG A 43 -11.55 8.57 -4.15
CA ARG A 43 -12.99 8.86 -4.09
C ARG A 43 -13.79 7.84 -3.28
N MET A 44 -13.33 6.59 -3.23
CA MET A 44 -13.94 5.55 -2.40
C MET A 44 -13.61 5.79 -0.94
N LEU A 45 -12.33 6.07 -0.63
CA LEU A 45 -11.85 6.33 0.72
C LEU A 45 -12.52 7.56 1.35
N GLU A 46 -12.79 8.61 0.56
CA GLU A 46 -13.56 9.79 1.01
C GLU A 46 -14.99 9.45 1.44
N ARG A 47 -15.58 8.40 0.87
CA ARG A 47 -16.98 8.00 1.12
C ARG A 47 -17.12 6.85 2.11
N GLN A 48 -16.01 6.19 2.44
CA GLN A 48 -15.94 4.98 3.28
C GLN A 48 -14.87 5.20 4.36
N PRO A 49 -15.17 6.00 5.41
CA PRO A 49 -14.22 6.30 6.48
C PRO A 49 -13.69 5.02 7.16
N GLU A 50 -14.51 3.97 7.25
CA GLU A 50 -14.12 2.67 7.79
C GLU A 50 -12.95 2.03 7.01
N ARG A 51 -12.86 2.26 5.70
CA ARG A 51 -11.72 1.78 4.90
C ARG A 51 -10.46 2.59 5.15
N LEU A 52 -10.61 3.90 5.32
CA LEU A 52 -9.48 4.74 5.69
C LEU A 52 -8.93 4.34 7.08
N GLU A 53 -9.81 4.09 8.04
CA GLU A 53 -9.44 3.58 9.37
C GLU A 53 -8.70 2.25 9.30
N GLN A 54 -9.12 1.33 8.43
CA GLN A 54 -8.39 0.07 8.18
C GLN A 54 -6.98 0.31 7.66
N ILE A 55 -6.80 1.25 6.72
CA ILE A 55 -5.47 1.62 6.20
C ILE A 55 -4.60 2.21 7.32
N VAL A 56 -5.17 3.09 8.14
CA VAL A 56 -4.46 3.69 9.28
C VAL A 56 -4.05 2.62 10.30
N ALA A 57 -4.93 1.68 10.62
CA ALA A 57 -4.62 0.57 11.52
C ALA A 57 -3.50 -0.33 10.96
N GLU A 58 -3.49 -0.59 9.65
CA GLU A 58 -2.42 -1.35 9.01
C GLU A 58 -1.08 -0.59 9.07
N VAL A 59 -1.08 0.73 8.83
CA VAL A 59 0.10 1.60 8.97
C VAL A 59 0.63 1.59 10.41
N GLN A 60 -0.25 1.66 11.42
CA GLN A 60 0.16 1.64 12.83
C GLN A 60 0.74 0.29 13.27
N SER A 61 0.34 -0.82 12.64
CA SER A 61 0.74 -2.18 13.05
C SER A 61 1.89 -2.76 12.23
N CYS A 62 2.38 -2.04 11.22
CA CYS A 62 3.49 -2.48 10.37
C CYS A 62 4.86 -2.07 10.94
N ASP A 63 5.91 -2.75 10.48
CA ASP A 63 7.29 -2.43 10.86
C ASP A 63 7.84 -1.27 10.02
N PHE A 64 7.41 -1.15 8.76
CA PHE A 64 7.87 -0.12 7.83
C PHE A 64 6.74 0.36 6.90
N VAL A 65 6.77 1.65 6.57
CA VAL A 65 5.91 2.25 5.54
C VAL A 65 6.76 2.62 4.32
N LEU A 66 6.25 2.30 3.13
CA LEU A 66 6.81 2.72 1.86
C LEU A 66 5.74 3.48 1.07
N TRP A 67 6.05 4.69 0.61
CA TRP A 67 5.14 5.56 -0.14
C TRP A 67 5.65 5.81 -1.56
#